data_AF-A0A9D7S7Q9-F1
#
_entry.id   AF-A0A9D7S7Q9-F1
#
_cell.length_a   1.000
_cell.length_b   1.000
_cell.length_c   1.000
_cell.angle_alpha   90.00
_cell.angle_beta   90.00
_cell.angle_gamma   90.00
#
_symmetry.space_group_name_H-M   'P 1'
#
loop_
_entity.id
_entity.type
_entity.pdbx_description
1 polymer ?
#
loop_
_entity_poly.entity_id
_entity_poly.type
_entity_poly.pdbx_seq_one_letter_code
_entity_poly.pdbx_strand_id
1 'polypeptide(L)' 'MKAIMIKSKNEVELKFLTDLLKKLGINANVLDIEDIEDIGLSLMMKKVDRSKKVDRETIMRKLKAK' A
#
# COMPACT_ATOMS: atom_id res chain seq x y z
N MET A 1 -12.72 11.51 3.70
CA MET A 1 -11.51 11.82 4.50
C MET A 1 -10.31 11.82 3.56
N LYS A 2 -9.32 12.70 3.78
CA LYS A 2 -8.08 12.76 2.99
C LYS A 2 -6.92 12.51 3.94
N ALA A 3 -5.95 11.69 3.53
CA ALA A 3 -4.78 11.34 4.32
C ALA A 3 -3.51 11.77 3.58
N ILE A 4 -2.43 11.97 4.32
CA ILE A 4 -1.10 12.25 3.78
C ILE A 4 -0.22 11.03 4.09
N MET A 5 0.57 10.59 3.10
CA MET A 5 1.56 9.52 3.28
C MET A 5 2.94 10.16 3.25
N ILE A 6 3.74 9.95 4.29
CA ILE A 6 5.09 10.50 4.42
C ILE A 6 6.06 9.33 4.46
N LYS A 7 7.03 9.31 3.53
CA LYS A 7 8.09 8.30 3.49
C LYS A 7 9.38 8.89 4.05
N SER A 8 9.82 8.40 5.21
CA SER A 8 11.13 8.72 5.78
C SER A 8 12.24 8.00 5.01
N LYS A 9 13.42 8.61 4.90
CA LYS A 9 14.59 8.03 4.24
C LYS A 9 15.34 7.03 5.12
N ASN A 10 15.25 7.20 6.44
CA ASN A 10 15.93 6.37 7.43
C ASN A 10 15.21 6.46 8.80
N GLU A 11 15.66 5.65 9.77
CA GLU A 11 15.09 5.58 11.12
C GLU A 11 15.21 6.89 11.91
N VAL A 12 16.28 7.65 11.70
CA VAL A 12 16.51 8.94 12.39
C VAL A 12 15.44 9.94 11.96
N GLU A 13 15.18 10.05 10.66
CA GLU A 13 14.14 10.91 10.11
C GLU A 13 12.74 10.44 10.51
N LEU A 14 12.49 9.12 10.52
CA LEU A 14 11.22 8.55 10.99
C LEU A 14 10.90 8.98 12.42
N LYS A 15 11.89 8.85 13.31
CA LYS A 15 11.75 9.24 14.72
C LYS A 15 11.52 10.75 14.87
N PHE A 16 12.30 11.56 14.17
CA PHE A 16 12.13 13.02 14.18
C PHE A 16 10.72 13.45 13.75
N LEU A 17 10.22 12.88 12.64
CA LEU A 17 8.90 13.19 12.11
C LEU A 17 7.77 12.75 13.04
N THR A 18 7.86 11.54 13.61
CA THR A 18 6.84 11.06 14.57
C THR A 18 6.81 11.91 15.84
N ASP A 19 7.97 12.28 16.38
CA ASP A 19 8.06 13.17 17.54
C ASP A 19 7.48 14.57 17.24
N LEU A 20 7.77 15.12 16.06
CA LEU A 20 7.23 16.41 15.62
C LEU A 20 5.70 16.37 15.52
N LEU A 21 5.16 15.38 14.81
CA LEU A 21 3.70 15.24 14.62
C LEU A 21 2.98 15.05 15.95
N LYS A 22 3.56 14.26 16.86
CA LYS A 22 3.06 14.08 18.23
C LYS A 22 3.02 15.40 19.01
N LYS A 23 4.07 16.23 18.92
CA LYS A 23 4.10 17.57 19.55
C LYS A 23 3.05 18.52 18.98
N LEU A 24 2.71 18.38 17.70
CA LEU A 24 1.66 19.15 17.04
C LEU A 24 0.24 18.62 17.32
N GLY A 25 0.10 17.53 18.09
CA GLY A 25 -1.19 16.89 18.35
C GLY A 25 -1.78 16.19 17.12
N ILE A 26 -0.94 15.89 16.12
CA ILE A 26 -1.34 15.17 14.90
C ILE A 26 -1.09 13.69 15.10
N ASN A 27 -2.14 12.88 14.95
CA ASN A 27 -1.99 11.42 14.98
C ASN A 27 -1.25 10.93 13.73
N ALA A 28 -0.12 10.27 13.95
CA ALA A 28 0.69 9.65 12.92
C ALA A 28 0.77 8.14 13.21
N ASN A 29 0.44 7.33 12.21
CA ASN A 29 0.62 5.88 12.28
C ASN A 29 1.86 5.52 11.46
N VAL A 30 2.72 4.68 12.03
CA VAL A 30 3.83 4.07 11.29
C VAL A 30 3.28 2.85 10.56
N LEU A 31 3.51 2.79 9.25
CA LEU A 31 3.12 1.68 8.41
C LEU A 31 4.31 0.73 8.26
N ASP A 32 4.04 -0.57 8.28
CA ASP A 32 5.04 -1.56 7.93
C ASP A 32 5.14 -1.74 6.40
N ILE A 33 5.99 -2.68 5.97
CA ILE A 33 6.16 -2.95 4.55
C ILE A 33 4.92 -3.59 3.92
N GLU A 34 4.22 -4.45 4.65
CA GLU A 34 3.02 -5.15 4.17
C GLU A 34 1.89 -4.15 3.92
N ASP A 35 1.69 -3.19 4.85
CA ASP A 35 0.77 -2.07 4.70
C ASP A 35 1.05 -1.26 3.42
N ILE A 36 2.33 -0.98 3.14
CA ILE A 36 2.75 -0.23 1.94
C ILE A 36 2.48 -1.02 0.67
N GLU A 37 2.76 -2.32 0.67
CA GLU A 37 2.49 -3.23 -0.44
C GLU A 37 0.99 -3.30 -0.73
N ASP A 38 0.16 -3.43 0.29
CA ASP A 38 -1.30 -3.48 0.18
C ASP A 38 -1.88 -2.17 -0.37
N ILE A 39 -1.37 -1.01 0.08
CA ILE A 39 -1.74 0.29 -0.48
C ILE A 39 -1.36 0.34 -1.97
N GLY A 40 -0.15 -0.11 -2.31
CA GLY A 40 0.34 -0.18 -3.69
C GLY A 40 -0.55 -1.05 -4.57
N LEU A 41 -0.89 -2.26 -4.10
CA LEU A 41 -1.78 -3.18 -4.80
C LEU A 41 -3.18 -2.60 -4.98
N SER A 42 -3.75 -2.02 -3.93
CA SER A 42 -5.07 -1.38 -3.99
C SER A 42 -5.13 -0.26 -5.04
N LEU A 43 -4.07 0.57 -5.12
CA LEU A 43 -3.96 1.61 -6.13
C LEU A 43 -3.85 1.05 -7.56
N MET A 44 -3.11 -0.04 -7.74
CA MET A 44 -3.04 -0.73 -9.03
C MET A 44 -4.40 -1.32 -9.42
N MET A 45 -5.08 -2.00 -8.50
CA MET A 45 -6.38 -2.63 -8.75
C MET A 45 -7.48 -1.63 -9.12
N LYS A 46 -7.43 -0.40 -8.59
CA LYS A 46 -8.37 0.66 -9.00
C LYS A 46 -8.24 1.05 -10.48
N LYS A 47 -7.08 0.82 -11.11
CA LYS A 47 -6.81 1.16 -12.51
C LYS A 47 -7.04 -0.02 -13.47
N VAL A 48 -7.29 -1.21 -12.95
CA VAL A 48 -7.47 -2.42 -13.77
C VAL A 48 -8.88 -2.48 -14.35
N ASP A 49 -8.99 -2.82 -15.63
CA ASP A 49 -10.27 -3.16 -16.26
C ASP A 49 -10.79 -4.50 -15.72
N ARG A 50 -11.89 -4.44 -14.96
CA ARG A 50 -12.54 -5.61 -14.34
C ARG A 50 -13.73 -6.14 -15.17
N SER A 51 -13.99 -5.58 -16.35
CA SER A 51 -15.09 -6.00 -17.22
C SER A 51 -14.77 -7.31 -17.96
N LYS A 52 -13.50 -7.53 -18.30
CA LYS A 52 -13.02 -8.72 -18.99
C LYS A 52 -12.83 -9.86 -18.01
N LYS A 53 -13.83 -10.73 -17.92
CA LYS A 53 -13.81 -11.94 -17.09
C LYS A 53 -13.46 -13.16 -17.93
N VAL A 54 -12.78 -14.12 -17.31
CA VAL A 54 -12.47 -15.43 -17.89
C VAL A 54 -12.80 -16.52 -16.89
N ASP A 55 -13.13 -17.71 -17.38
CA ASP A 55 -13.41 -18.84 -16.51
C ASP A 55 -12.18 -19.26 -15.70
N ARG A 56 -12.44 -19.79 -14.51
CA ARG A 56 -11.41 -20.31 -13.60
C ARG A 56 -10.50 -21.31 -14.31
N GLU A 57 -11.05 -22.19 -15.13
CA GLU A 57 -10.27 -23.20 -15.88
C GLU A 57 -9.22 -22.57 -16.80
N THR A 58 -9.56 -21.46 -17.46
CA THR A 58 -8.63 -20.70 -18.31
C THR A 58 -7.46 -20.15 -17.50
N ILE A 59 -7.71 -19.66 -16.28
CA ILE A 59 -6.65 -19.19 -15.38
C ILE A 59 -5.80 -20.37 -14.87
N MET A 60 -6.43 -21.42 -14.37
CA MET A 60 -5.73 -22.58 -13.79
C MET A 60 -4.84 -23.28 -14.82
N ARG A 61 -5.24 -23.30 -16.10
CA ARG A 61 -4.41 -23.82 -17.19
C ARG A 61 -3.12 -23.02 -17.38
N LYS A 62 -3.17 -21.69 -17.30
CA LYS A 62 -1.97 -20.83 -17.38
C LYS A 62 -1.04 -21.01 -16.19
N LEU A 63 -1.60 -21.19 -14.99
CA LEU A 63 -0.80 -21.39 -13.77
C LEU A 63 -0.11 -22.75 -13.70
N LYS A 64 -0.72 -23.79 -14.31
CA LYS A 64 -0.14 -25.15 -14.39
C LYS A 64 0.89 -25.33 -15.51
N ALA A 65 0.97 -24.39 -16.46
CA ALA A 65 1.89 -24.47 -17.60
C ALA A 65 3.33 -24.04 -17.24
N LYS A 66 3.70 -24.09 -15.96
CA LYS A 66 5.01 -23.71 -15.44
C LYS A 66 5.66 -24.88 -14.74
#